data_AF-A0A9E0ZCS0-F1
#
_entry.id   AF-A0A9E0ZCS0-F1
#
_cell.length_a   1.000
_cell.length_b   1.000
_cell.length_c   1.000
_cell.angle_alpha   90.00
_cell.angle_beta   90.00
_cell.angle_gamma   90.00
#
_symmetry.space_group_name_H-M   'P 1'
#
loop_
_entity.id
_entity.type
_entity.pdbx_description
1 polymer ?
#
loop_
_entity_poly.entity_id
_entity_poly.type
_entity_poly.pdbx_seq_one_letter_code
_entity_poly.pdbx_strand_id
1 'polypeptide(L)'
;MNQEKNQKNRNPHHDGGSMLAQVQASVEILSPVPVGGKCGEKDYERLFIREPEVKAREGKMAYVRPEYHDRIMRITRVIGHDRLSLSAYIDHVLTHHFNQCEEAIKSLYARNYNSVF
;
A
#
# COMPACT_ATOMS: atom_id res chain seq x y z
N MET A 1 2.26 -71.76 31.46
CA MET A 1 2.06 -71.96 32.91
C MET A 1 3.06 -70.99 33.56
N ASN A 2 2.77 -69.79 34.06
CA ASN A 2 1.62 -69.18 34.76
C ASN A 2 1.60 -67.65 34.41
N GLN A 3 0.45 -67.01 34.14
CA GLN A 3 -0.38 -66.18 35.08
C GLN A 3 0.46 -65.18 35.90
N GLU A 4 0.20 -63.87 35.96
CA GLU A 4 -1.00 -63.26 36.57
C GLU A 4 -0.99 -61.70 36.50
N LYS A 5 -2.15 -61.11 36.15
CA LYS A 5 -2.88 -59.87 36.61
C LYS A 5 -2.06 -58.69 37.18
N ASN A 6 -2.14 -57.48 36.61
CA ASN A 6 -3.16 -56.40 36.78
C ASN A 6 -3.39 -55.86 38.21
N GLN A 7 -2.97 -54.61 38.49
CA GLN A 7 -3.72 -53.51 39.13
C GLN A 7 -2.76 -52.30 39.28
N LYS A 8 -3.08 -51.04 38.96
CA LYS A 8 -3.76 -50.05 39.83
C LYS A 8 -3.74 -48.70 39.10
N ASN A 9 -4.85 -48.27 38.47
CA ASN A 9 -5.89 -47.37 39.02
C ASN A 9 -5.44 -45.90 39.21
N ARG A 10 -5.95 -44.97 38.37
CA ARG A 10 -6.82 -43.82 38.75
C ARG A 10 -6.94 -42.78 37.62
N ASN A 11 -8.15 -42.64 37.05
CA ASN A 11 -8.68 -41.38 36.50
C ASN A 11 -9.43 -40.65 37.65
N PRO A 12 -9.54 -39.31 37.65
CA PRO A 12 -10.69 -38.61 37.05
C PRO A 12 -10.31 -37.30 36.30
N HIS A 13 -10.81 -37.07 35.08
CA HIS A 13 -12.01 -36.26 34.72
C HIS A 13 -11.87 -34.72 34.82
N HIS A 14 -11.90 -34.10 33.63
CA HIS A 14 -12.53 -32.83 33.22
C HIS A 14 -12.40 -31.57 34.11
N ASP A 15 -11.82 -30.50 33.55
CA ASP A 15 -12.54 -29.22 33.45
C ASP A 15 -11.95 -28.30 32.35
N GLY A 16 -12.81 -27.47 31.77
CA GLY A 16 -12.56 -26.65 30.59
C GLY A 16 -11.54 -25.53 30.80
N GLY A 17 -10.62 -25.42 29.83
CA GLY A 17 -9.74 -24.27 29.64
C GLY A 17 -10.00 -23.67 28.28
N SER A 18 -10.61 -22.48 28.28
CA SER A 18 -10.70 -21.55 27.16
C SER A 18 -9.37 -21.47 26.40
N MET A 19 -9.36 -21.89 25.14
CA MET A 19 -8.29 -21.55 24.20
C MET A 19 -8.87 -20.63 23.14
N LEU A 20 -8.99 -19.35 23.49
CA LEU A 20 -9.02 -18.29 22.49
C LEU A 20 -7.64 -18.21 21.85
N ALA A 21 -7.40 -19.05 20.85
CA ALA A 21 -6.26 -18.89 19.96
C ALA A 21 -6.54 -17.67 19.07
N GLN A 22 -6.07 -16.51 19.50
CA GLN A 22 -5.94 -15.33 18.67
C GLN A 22 -4.97 -15.67 17.52
N VAL A 23 -5.51 -15.89 16.32
CA VAL A 23 -4.69 -15.92 15.11
C VAL A 23 -4.52 -14.48 14.65
N GLN A 24 -3.38 -13.94 15.06
CA GLN A 24 -2.75 -12.70 14.66
C GLN A 24 -2.26 -12.81 13.22
N ALA A 25 -2.56 -11.82 12.38
CA ALA A 25 -1.56 -11.10 11.58
C ALA A 25 -2.27 -10.21 10.55
N SER A 26 -2.27 -8.90 10.83
CA SER A 26 -2.53 -7.87 9.84
C SER A 26 -1.48 -7.98 8.73
N VAL A 27 -1.91 -8.25 7.50
CA VAL A 27 -1.03 -8.13 6.34
C VAL A 27 -0.98 -6.65 5.99
N GLU A 28 -0.04 -5.92 6.56
CA GLU A 28 0.40 -4.66 5.96
C GLU A 28 1.11 -5.01 4.67
N ILE A 29 0.42 -4.89 3.54
CA ILE A 29 1.08 -4.88 2.22
C ILE A 29 1.75 -3.51 2.09
N LEU A 30 2.81 -3.28 2.86
CA LEU A 30 3.86 -2.35 2.48
C LEU A 30 4.55 -3.00 1.30
N SER A 31 4.02 -2.79 0.09
CA SER A 31 4.72 -3.21 -1.12
C SER A 31 6.10 -2.57 -1.10
N PRO A 32 7.19 -3.35 -1.03
CA PRO A 32 8.53 -2.80 -1.10
C PRO A 32 8.64 -2.09 -2.45
N VAL A 33 9.05 -0.84 -2.39
CA VAL A 33 9.43 0.00 -3.52
C VAL A 33 10.13 -0.84 -4.60
N PRO A 34 9.63 -0.87 -5.86
CA PRO A 34 10.36 -1.49 -6.95
C PRO A 34 11.57 -0.60 -7.26
N VAL A 35 12.68 -0.87 -6.58
CA VAL A 35 13.99 -0.33 -6.94
C VAL A 35 14.38 -0.98 -8.27
N GLY A 36 14.08 -0.30 -9.38
CA GLY A 36 14.56 -0.66 -10.72
C GLY A 36 13.78 -1.74 -11.47
N GLY A 37 12.56 -2.09 -11.05
CA GLY A 37 11.70 -3.05 -11.74
C GLY A 37 10.62 -2.35 -12.57
N LYS A 38 10.39 -2.83 -13.80
CA LYS A 38 9.30 -2.37 -14.68
C LYS A 38 7.98 -2.42 -13.90
N CYS A 39 7.23 -1.32 -13.86
CA CYS A 39 5.86 -1.30 -13.32
C CYS A 39 5.00 -2.23 -14.18
N GLY A 40 4.50 -3.33 -13.60
CA GLY A 40 3.58 -4.23 -14.30
C GLY A 40 2.23 -3.57 -14.53
N GLU A 41 1.48 -4.02 -15.54
CA GLU A 41 0.17 -3.46 -15.89
C GLU A 41 -0.79 -3.40 -14.68
N LYS A 42 -0.83 -4.50 -13.90
CA LYS A 42 -1.66 -4.57 -12.68
C LYS A 42 -1.26 -3.57 -11.60
N ASP A 43 0.04 -3.34 -11.44
CA ASP A 43 0.53 -2.37 -10.45
C ASP A 43 0.26 -0.94 -10.92
N TYR A 44 0.41 -0.68 -12.21
CA TYR A 44 0.09 0.61 -12.81
C TYR A 44 -1.39 0.97 -12.59
N GLU A 45 -2.30 0.04 -12.91
CA GLU A 45 -3.73 0.25 -12.68
C GLU A 45 -4.03 0.52 -11.21
N ARG A 46 -3.49 -0.30 -10.30
CA ARG A 46 -3.70 -0.13 -8.86
C ARG A 46 -3.17 1.20 -8.32
N LEU A 47 -2.03 1.68 -8.83
CA LEU A 47 -1.39 2.89 -8.32
C LEU A 47 -2.03 4.16 -8.89
N PHE A 48 -2.33 4.17 -10.20
CA PHE A 48 -2.67 5.40 -10.92
C PHE A 48 -4.11 5.44 -11.45
N ILE A 49 -4.76 4.28 -11.63
CA ILE A 49 -6.12 4.17 -12.19
C ILE A 49 -7.10 3.75 -11.09
N ARG A 50 -7.36 4.67 -10.16
CA ARG A 50 -8.23 4.48 -9.00
C ARG A 50 -9.07 5.72 -8.72
N GLU A 51 -10.03 5.62 -7.82
CA GLU A 51 -10.80 6.79 -7.41
C GLU A 51 -9.93 7.71 -6.50
N PRO A 52 -9.96 9.03 -6.72
CA PRO A 52 -9.18 9.97 -5.91
C PRO A 52 -9.74 10.07 -4.49
N GLU A 53 -8.85 10.13 -3.51
CA GLU A 53 -9.20 10.35 -2.11
C GLU A 53 -9.57 11.81 -1.85
N VAL A 54 -8.89 12.73 -2.54
CA VAL A 54 -9.08 14.18 -2.40
C VAL A 54 -9.85 14.72 -3.59
N LYS A 55 -10.87 15.56 -3.32
CA LYS A 55 -11.60 16.24 -4.39
C LYS A 55 -10.75 17.39 -4.92
N ALA A 56 -10.62 17.49 -6.24
CA ALA A 56 -9.82 18.53 -6.89
C ALA A 56 -10.17 19.97 -6.46
N ARG A 57 -11.41 20.23 -6.05
CA ARG A 57 -11.90 21.53 -5.58
C ARG A 57 -11.31 21.96 -4.22
N GLU A 58 -10.78 21.01 -3.46
CA GLU A 58 -10.10 21.26 -2.18
C GLU A 58 -8.61 21.58 -2.41
N GLY A 59 -8.09 21.32 -3.61
CA GLY A 59 -6.71 21.57 -3.99
C GLY A 59 -6.45 22.96 -4.58
N LYS A 60 -5.16 23.20 -4.91
CA LYS A 60 -4.71 24.40 -5.64
C LYS A 60 -4.52 24.07 -7.12
N MET A 61 -4.64 25.08 -7.97
CA MET A 61 -4.38 24.94 -9.40
C MET A 61 -2.88 24.79 -9.68
N ALA A 62 -2.53 23.87 -10.58
CA ALA A 62 -1.20 23.71 -11.13
C ALA A 62 -1.26 23.71 -12.66
N TYR A 63 -0.32 24.39 -13.31
CA TYR A 63 -0.20 24.38 -14.76
C TYR A 63 0.53 23.13 -15.23
N VAL A 64 -0.01 22.49 -16.26
CA VAL A 64 0.61 21.33 -16.93
C VAL A 64 0.87 21.69 -18.38
N ARG A 65 2.05 21.31 -18.90
CA ARG A 65 2.39 21.54 -20.30
C ARG A 65 1.37 20.86 -21.24
N PRO A 66 1.01 21.47 -22.38
CA PRO A 66 0.00 20.92 -23.29
C PRO A 66 0.25 19.46 -23.69
N GLU A 67 1.49 19.08 -23.94
CA GLU A 67 1.85 17.73 -24.37
C GLU A 67 1.63 16.69 -23.26
N TYR A 68 1.84 17.09 -22.01
CA TYR A 68 1.55 16.23 -20.85
C TYR A 68 0.06 16.18 -20.56
N HIS A 69 -0.64 17.31 -20.71
CA HIS A 69 -2.09 17.37 -20.62
C HIS A 69 -2.73 16.37 -21.59
N ASP A 70 -2.35 16.41 -22.87
CA ASP A 70 -2.90 15.52 -23.90
C ASP A 70 -2.58 14.05 -23.63
N ARG A 71 -1.36 13.76 -23.15
CA ARG A 71 -0.95 12.40 -22.80
C ARG A 71 -1.76 11.86 -21.62
N ILE A 72 -1.93 12.66 -20.56
CA ILE A 72 -2.72 12.25 -19.38
C ILE A 72 -4.18 12.06 -19.78
N MET A 73 -4.74 12.97 -20.57
CA MET A 73 -6.11 12.85 -21.07
C MET A 73 -6.34 11.56 -21.86
N ARG A 74 -5.36 11.09 -22.64
CA ARG A 74 -5.47 9.78 -23.31
C ARG A 74 -5.45 8.62 -22.33
N ILE A 75 -4.59 8.67 -21.32
CA ILE A 75 -4.50 7.64 -20.28
C ILE A 75 -5.82 7.53 -19.52
N THR A 76 -6.35 8.64 -19.03
CA THR A 76 -7.58 8.65 -18.23
C THR A 76 -8.81 8.21 -19.03
N ARG A 77 -8.84 8.48 -20.33
CA ARG A 77 -9.91 8.03 -21.24
C ARG A 77 -9.80 6.54 -21.57
N VAL A 78 -8.64 6.11 -22.05
CA VAL A 78 -8.48 4.75 -22.61
C VAL A 78 -8.35 3.71 -21.51
N ILE A 79 -7.53 3.98 -20.48
CA ILE A 79 -7.26 3.03 -19.38
C ILE A 79 -8.23 3.30 -18.22
N GLY A 80 -8.48 4.57 -17.91
CA GLY A 80 -9.40 4.96 -16.83
C GLY A 80 -10.89 4.93 -17.20
N HIS A 81 -11.24 4.57 -18.43
CA HIS A 81 -12.62 4.51 -18.93
C HIS A 81 -13.45 5.76 -18.65
N ASP A 82 -12.86 6.95 -18.79
CA ASP A 82 -13.49 8.25 -18.50
C ASP A 82 -13.94 8.44 -17.03
N ARG A 83 -13.60 7.52 -16.13
CA ARG A 83 -13.92 7.61 -14.69
C ARG A 83 -12.87 8.36 -13.90
N LEU A 84 -11.72 8.64 -14.50
CA LEU A 84 -10.60 9.32 -13.87
C LEU A 84 -10.42 10.73 -14.45
N SER A 85 -10.36 11.74 -13.59
CA SER A 85 -10.09 13.11 -14.03
C SER A 85 -8.59 13.36 -14.18
N LEU A 86 -8.23 14.36 -14.97
CA LEU A 86 -6.85 14.85 -15.11
C LEU A 86 -6.23 15.16 -13.73
N SER A 87 -6.96 15.88 -12.89
CA SER A 87 -6.49 16.28 -11.56
C SER A 87 -6.25 15.06 -10.65
N ALA A 88 -7.13 14.06 -10.70
CA ALA A 88 -6.99 12.83 -9.93
C ALA A 88 -5.76 12.03 -10.36
N TYR A 89 -5.52 11.91 -11.67
CA TYR A 89 -4.33 11.23 -12.17
C TYR A 89 -3.04 11.95 -11.75
N ILE A 90 -3.02 13.29 -11.83
CA ILE A 90 -1.87 14.09 -11.36
C ILE A 90 -1.64 13.88 -9.86
N ASP A 91 -2.70 13.89 -9.06
CA ASP A 91 -2.63 13.63 -7.63
C ASP A 91 -1.98 12.28 -7.35
N HIS A 92 -2.44 11.20 -7.99
CA HIS A 92 -1.84 9.86 -7.80
C HIS A 92 -0.36 9.81 -8.20
N VAL A 93 0.04 10.50 -9.28
CA VAL A 93 1.45 10.60 -9.69
C VAL A 93 2.28 11.31 -8.62
N LEU A 94 1.76 12.41 -8.06
CA LEU A 94 2.44 13.16 -7.00
C LEU A 94 2.50 12.35 -5.70
N THR A 95 1.41 11.73 -5.27
CA THR A 95 1.38 10.85 -4.10
C THR A 95 2.42 9.73 -4.23
N HIS A 96 2.43 9.04 -5.37
CA HIS A 96 3.40 7.98 -5.60
C HIS A 96 4.84 8.54 -5.58
N HIS A 97 5.10 9.64 -6.28
CA HIS A 97 6.41 10.28 -6.29
C HIS A 97 6.89 10.64 -4.89
N PHE A 98 6.05 11.30 -4.08
CA PHE A 98 6.41 11.66 -2.72
C PHE A 98 6.66 10.44 -1.84
N ASN A 99 5.85 9.39 -1.95
CA ASN A 99 6.07 8.15 -1.20
C ASN A 99 7.38 7.44 -1.60
N GLN A 100 7.75 7.44 -2.89
CA GLN A 100 8.99 6.80 -3.35
C GLN A 100 10.23 7.63 -3.03
N CYS A 101 10.10 8.96 -3.00
CA CYS A 101 11.23 9.88 -2.89
C CYS A 101 11.31 10.60 -1.54
N GLU A 102 10.46 10.27 -0.57
CA GLU A 102 10.32 10.99 0.69
C GLU A 102 11.66 11.21 1.40
N GLU A 103 12.42 10.13 1.61
CA GLU A 103 13.70 10.17 2.32
C GLU A 103 14.77 10.96 1.54
N ALA A 104 14.78 10.83 0.22
CA ALA A 104 15.68 11.60 -0.64
C ALA A 104 15.34 13.11 -0.57
N ILE A 105 14.05 13.45 -0.62
CA ILE A 105 13.56 14.83 -0.50
C ILE A 105 13.94 15.39 0.87
N LYS A 106 13.67 14.67 1.97
CA LYS A 106 14.03 15.08 3.35
C LYS A 106 15.53 15.30 3.50
N SER A 107 16.35 14.36 3.00
CA SER A 107 17.80 14.45 3.07
C SER A 107 18.36 15.68 2.33
N LEU A 108 17.87 15.92 1.11
CA LEU A 108 18.27 17.09 0.31
C LEU A 108 17.78 18.39 0.93
N TYR A 109 16.56 18.40 1.48
CA TYR A 109 16.03 19.57 2.17
C TYR A 109 16.89 19.92 3.38
N ALA A 110 17.21 18.95 4.25
CA ALA A 110 18.08 19.19 5.41
C ALA A 110 19.47 19.71 5.01
N ARG A 111 20.09 19.14 3.97
CA ARG A 111 21.40 19.59 3.47
C ARG A 111 21.37 21.01 2.92
N ASN A 112 20.35 21.37 2.15
CA ASN A 112 20.28 22.67 1.48
C ASN A 112 19.75 23.77 2.42
N TYR A 113 18.83 23.41 3.33
CA TYR A 113 18.26 24.33 4.31
C TYR A 113 19.27 24.74 5.38
N ASN A 114 20.15 23.82 5.81
CA ASN A 114 21.23 24.13 6.75
C ASN A 114 22.41 24.88 6.09
N SER A 115 22.46 25.02 4.76
CA SER A 115 23.56 25.71 4.06
C SER A 115 23.40 27.24 3.97
N VAL A 116 22.36 27.79 4.59
CA VAL A 116 22.07 29.23 4.58
C VAL A 116 22.73 29.97 5.75
N PHE A 117 23.45 29.26 6.64
CA PHE A 117 24.30 29.84 7.68
C PHE A 117 25.66 29.15 7.75
#